data_AF-A0A3M3RTN5-F1
#
_entry.id   AF-A0A3M3RTN5-F1
#
_cell.length_a   1.000
_cell.length_b   1.000
_cell.length_c   1.000
_cell.angle_alpha   90.00
_cell.angle_beta   90.00
_cell.angle_gamma   90.00
#
_symmetry.space_group_name_H-M   'P 1'
#
loop_
_entity.id
_entity.type
_entity.pdbx_description
1 polymer ?
#
loop_
_entity_poly.entity_id
_entity_poly.type
_entity_poly.pdbx_seq_one_letter_code
_entity_poly.pdbx_strand_id
1 'polypeptide(L)'
;SQREYIHWLLETCTEGRVDAESILTEDAIDLLATKLRTPLQIQLHISLALEAGYLTGEKPVSAELVESVLSRQLDDLEPTLTRHGYRIKDLVEQFDAKPTEIKALFSNALDPARTTELRDRMLAAGLPI
;
A
#
# COMPACT_ATOMS: atom_id res chain seq x y z
N SER A 1 -6.53 -11.78 10.47
CA SER A 1 -6.81 -10.38 10.08
C SER A 1 -5.51 -9.66 9.70
N GLN A 2 -5.55 -8.61 8.87
CA GLN A 2 -4.31 -7.91 8.46
C GLN A 2 -3.58 -7.28 9.65
N ARG A 3 -4.32 -6.75 10.63
CA ARG A 3 -3.79 -6.26 11.90
C ARG A 3 -3.02 -7.35 12.66
N GLU A 4 -3.60 -8.53 12.81
CA GLU A 4 -2.94 -9.68 13.47
C GLU A 4 -1.66 -10.10 12.72
N TYR A 5 -1.67 -10.06 11.39
CA TYR A 5 -0.49 -10.34 10.59
C TYR A 5 0.63 -9.31 10.82
N ILE A 6 0.29 -8.02 10.91
CA ILE A 6 1.25 -6.95 11.21
C ILE A 6 1.86 -7.16 12.60
N HIS A 7 1.04 -7.42 13.62
CA HIS A 7 1.54 -7.70 14.98
C HIS A 7 2.45 -8.93 15.00
N TRP A 8 2.02 -10.03 14.40
CA TRP A 8 2.84 -11.25 14.31
C TRP A 8 4.17 -11.01 13.59
N LEU A 9 4.16 -10.25 12.49
CA LEU A 9 5.36 -9.92 11.73
C LEU A 9 6.35 -9.12 12.58
N LEU A 10 5.88 -8.06 13.25
CA LEU A 10 6.72 -7.22 14.10
C LEU A 10 7.28 -8.00 15.28
N GLU A 11 6.45 -8.80 15.96
CA GLU A 11 6.87 -9.66 17.06
C GLU A 11 7.95 -10.67 16.61
N THR A 12 7.76 -11.28 15.44
CA THR A 12 8.73 -12.21 14.86
C THR A 12 10.06 -11.51 14.54
N CYS A 13 10.02 -10.29 14.01
CA CYS A 13 11.22 -9.50 13.72
C CYS A 13 11.95 -9.02 14.98
N THR A 14 11.23 -8.76 16.07
CA THR A 14 11.81 -8.26 17.33
C THR A 14 12.13 -9.38 18.33
N GLU A 15 11.85 -10.64 17.99
CA GLU A 15 11.88 -11.79 18.89
C GLU A 15 11.08 -11.54 20.19
N GLY A 16 9.98 -10.78 20.09
CA GLY A 16 9.13 -10.40 21.23
C GLY A 16 9.81 -9.47 22.25
N ARG A 17 10.98 -8.89 21.94
CA ARG A 17 11.72 -8.01 22.85
C ARG A 17 11.21 -6.57 22.87
N VAL A 18 10.39 -6.21 21.89
CA VAL A 18 9.93 -4.86 21.62
C VAL A 18 8.47 -4.90 21.22
N ASP A 19 7.65 -4.08 21.88
CA ASP A 19 6.23 -3.93 21.56
C ASP A 19 6.05 -3.30 20.18
N ALA A 20 5.09 -3.82 19.39
CA ALA A 20 4.76 -3.31 18.07
C ALA A 20 4.42 -1.80 18.10
N GLU A 21 3.75 -1.36 19.15
CA GLU A 21 3.33 0.03 19.39
C GLU A 21 4.50 1.00 19.60
N SER A 22 5.68 0.47 19.97
CA SER A 22 6.91 1.26 20.09
C SER A 22 7.65 1.44 18.76
N ILE A 23 7.20 0.73 17.71
CA ILE A 23 7.74 0.78 16.34
C ILE A 23 6.80 1.57 15.45
N LEU A 24 5.50 1.25 15.48
CA LEU A 24 4.44 1.90 14.72
C LEU A 24 3.32 2.27 15.69
N THR A 25 2.73 3.46 15.58
CA THR A 25 1.58 3.81 16.42
C THR A 25 0.39 2.88 16.14
N GLU A 26 -0.52 2.72 17.10
CA GLU A 26 -1.73 1.91 16.90
C GLU A 26 -2.53 2.37 15.67
N ASP A 27 -2.70 3.69 15.52
CA ASP A 27 -3.34 4.29 14.35
C ASP A 27 -2.63 3.97 13.03
N ALA A 28 -1.30 3.88 13.03
CA ALA A 28 -0.51 3.51 11.85
C ALA A 28 -0.74 2.04 11.47
N ILE A 29 -0.80 1.15 12.47
CA ILE A 29 -1.10 -0.26 12.27
C ILE A 29 -2.52 -0.43 11.71
N ASP A 30 -3.50 0.30 12.25
CA ASP A 30 -4.88 0.28 11.77
C ASP A 30 -5.00 0.83 10.35
N LEU A 31 -4.26 1.89 10.02
CA LEU A 31 -4.20 2.43 8.66
C LEU A 31 -3.64 1.40 7.66
N LEU A 32 -2.51 0.76 7.98
CA LEU A 32 -1.91 -0.29 7.16
C LEU A 32 -2.85 -1.48 6.99
N ALA A 33 -3.47 -1.95 8.08
CA ALA A 33 -4.41 -3.07 8.06
C ALA A 33 -5.67 -2.77 7.24
N THR A 34 -6.12 -1.52 7.23
CA THR A 34 -7.32 -1.09 6.49
C THR A 34 -7.03 -0.93 5.00
N LYS A 35 -5.89 -0.34 4.65
CA LYS A 35 -5.53 0.02 3.27
C LYS A 35 -4.89 -1.14 2.50
N LEU A 36 -4.16 -2.03 3.16
CA LEU A 36 -3.39 -3.09 2.52
C LEU A 36 -4.09 -4.44 2.65
N ARG A 37 -4.06 -5.23 1.58
CA ARG A 37 -4.82 -6.49 1.48
C ARG A 37 -3.92 -7.72 1.43
N THR A 38 -2.71 -7.60 0.88
CA THR A 38 -1.81 -8.74 0.69
C THR A 38 -0.63 -8.68 1.66
N PRO A 39 -0.12 -9.85 2.10
CA PRO A 39 1.08 -9.91 2.94
C PRO A 39 2.29 -9.18 2.35
N LEU A 40 2.45 -9.26 1.02
CA LEU A 40 3.55 -8.60 0.31
C LEU A 40 3.42 -7.07 0.34
N GLN A 41 2.20 -6.54 0.13
CA GLN A 41 1.95 -5.10 0.26
C GLN A 41 2.27 -4.62 1.67
N ILE A 42 1.85 -5.36 2.70
CA ILE A 42 2.13 -5.00 4.09
C ILE A 42 3.63 -4.94 4.36
N GLN A 43 4.39 -5.95 3.93
CA GLN A 43 5.85 -5.98 4.10
C GLN A 43 6.54 -4.80 3.40
N LEU A 44 6.16 -4.51 2.15
CA LEU A 44 6.71 -3.40 1.39
C LEU A 44 6.47 -2.06 2.09
N HIS A 45 5.21 -1.76 2.44
CA HIS A 45 4.86 -0.46 3.00
C HIS A 45 5.37 -0.28 4.43
N ILE A 46 5.45 -1.34 5.23
CA ILE A 46 6.13 -1.28 6.53
C ILE A 46 7.61 -0.94 6.33
N SER A 47 8.29 -1.58 5.37
CA SER A 47 9.70 -1.29 5.09
C SER A 47 9.92 0.17 4.68
N LEU A 48 9.08 0.69 3.78
CA LEU A 48 9.13 2.09 3.35
C LEU A 48 8.80 3.07 4.49
N ALA A 49 7.81 2.76 5.33
CA ALA A 49 7.44 3.57 6.49
C ALA A 49 8.55 3.62 7.53
N LEU A 50 9.23 2.50 7.78
CA LEU A 50 10.38 2.44 8.69
C LEU A 50 11.59 3.17 8.13
N GLU A 51 11.84 3.08 6.82
CA GLU A 51 12.90 3.86 6.16
C GLU A 51 12.61 5.36 6.26
N ALA A 52 11.37 5.78 5.99
CA ALA A 52 10.95 7.16 6.17
C ALA A 52 11.12 7.61 7.63
N GLY A 53 10.69 6.81 8.60
CA GLY A 53 10.84 7.08 10.03
C GLY A 53 12.30 7.20 10.46
N TYR A 54 13.17 6.36 9.90
CA TYR A 54 14.61 6.45 10.11
C TYR A 54 15.18 7.78 9.58
N LEU A 55 14.76 8.22 8.38
CA LEU A 55 15.22 9.47 7.78
C LEU A 55 14.70 10.72 8.51
N THR A 56 13.50 10.65 9.10
CA THR A 56 12.90 11.77 9.85
C THR A 56 13.25 11.75 11.34
N GLY A 57 13.82 10.66 11.85
CA GLY A 57 14.12 10.48 13.28
C GLY A 57 12.86 10.21 14.12
N GLU A 58 11.81 9.68 13.52
CA GLU A 58 10.50 9.48 14.15
C GLU A 58 10.37 8.07 14.72
N LYS A 59 10.09 7.98 16.03
CA LYS A 59 9.83 6.73 16.73
C LYS A 59 8.85 6.96 17.89
N PRO A 60 7.69 6.28 17.93
CA PRO A 60 7.16 5.35 16.93
C PRO A 60 6.76 6.05 15.63
N VAL A 61 6.76 5.31 14.51
CA VAL A 61 6.32 5.81 13.21
C VAL A 61 4.81 6.09 13.25
N SER A 62 4.41 7.34 12.98
CA SER A 62 3.02 7.79 13.04
C SER A 62 2.19 7.38 11.81
N ALA A 63 0.87 7.47 11.97
CA ALA A 63 -0.08 7.29 10.87
C ALA A 63 0.11 8.33 9.77
N GLU A 64 0.48 9.57 10.12
CA GLU A 64 0.75 10.64 9.16
C GLU A 64 1.94 10.30 8.25
N LEU A 65 3.01 9.75 8.83
CA LEU A 65 4.17 9.33 8.06
C LEU A 65 3.85 8.12 7.16
N VAL A 66 3.08 7.16 7.66
CA VAL A 66 2.58 6.03 6.87
C VAL A 66 1.69 6.50 5.71
N GLU A 67 0.80 7.45 5.95
CA GLU A 67 -0.09 8.01 4.93
C GLU A 67 0.70 8.73 3.83
N SER A 68 1.74 9.47 4.19
CA SER A 68 2.67 10.11 3.25
C SER A 68 3.36 9.09 2.34
N VAL A 69 3.84 7.97 2.91
CA VAL A 69 4.48 6.88 2.14
C VAL A 69 3.47 6.21 1.20
N LEU A 70 2.27 5.92 1.69
CA LEU A 70 1.19 5.32 0.89
C LEU A 70 0.79 6.24 -0.28
N SER A 71 0.67 7.55 -0.03
CA SER A 71 0.27 8.53 -1.04
C SER A 71 1.32 8.66 -2.14
N ARG A 72 2.61 8.73 -1.76
CA ARG A 72 3.71 8.88 -2.72
C ARG A 72 3.81 7.70 -3.69
N GLN A 73 3.63 6.47 -3.21
CA GLN A 73 3.66 5.29 -4.08
C GLN A 73 2.44 5.23 -5.03
N LEU A 74 1.30 5.76 -4.60
CA LEU A 74 0.11 5.88 -5.45
C LEU A 74 0.31 6.94 -6.55
N ASP A 75 0.92 8.07 -6.23
CA ASP A 75 1.31 9.11 -7.20
C ASP A 75 2.33 8.57 -8.22
N ASP A 76 3.24 7.68 -7.80
CA ASP A 76 4.24 7.04 -8.66
C ASP A 76 3.70 5.82 -9.44
N LEU A 77 2.47 5.37 -9.19
CA LEU A 77 1.88 4.19 -9.86
C LEU A 77 1.56 4.47 -11.34
N GLU A 78 0.93 5.62 -11.63
CA GLU A 78 0.63 6.06 -13.00
C GLU A 78 1.90 6.20 -13.88
N PRO A 79 2.97 6.90 -13.44
CA PRO A 79 4.19 6.99 -14.23
C PRO A 79 4.95 5.67 -14.33
N THR A 80 4.92 4.81 -13.30
CA THR A 80 5.51 3.46 -13.36
C THR A 80 4.81 2.60 -14.41
N LEU A 81 3.48 2.52 -14.39
CA LEU A 81 2.72 1.76 -15.38
C LEU A 81 2.89 2.32 -16.80
N THR A 82 2.91 3.64 -16.95
CA THR A 82 3.18 4.29 -18.24
C THR A 82 4.57 3.92 -18.78
N ARG A 83 5.59 3.85 -17.90
CA ARG A 83 6.95 3.45 -18.26
C ARG A 83 7.05 1.98 -18.65
N HIS A 84 6.21 1.12 -18.07
CA HIS A 84 6.10 -0.30 -18.44
C HIS A 84 5.22 -0.53 -19.68
N GLY A 85 4.74 0.53 -20.33
CA GLY A 85 3.94 0.45 -21.55
C GLY A 85 2.44 0.29 -21.32
N TYR A 86 1.99 0.23 -20.07
CA TYR A 86 0.58 0.20 -19.70
C TYR A 86 0.03 1.62 -19.65
N ARG A 87 -0.49 2.12 -20.78
CA ARG A 87 -1.18 3.43 -20.80
C ARG A 87 -2.60 3.26 -20.30
N ILE A 88 -3.21 4.36 -19.84
CA ILE A 88 -4.60 4.38 -19.38
C ILE A 88 -5.56 3.75 -20.40
N LYS A 89 -5.33 3.94 -21.71
CA LYS A 89 -6.16 3.33 -22.76
C LYS A 89 -6.06 1.80 -22.78
N ASP A 90 -4.84 1.26 -22.69
CA ASP A 90 -4.61 -0.18 -22.65
C ASP A 90 -5.21 -0.80 -21.37
N LEU A 91 -5.10 -0.09 -20.22
CA LEU A 91 -5.73 -0.52 -18.97
C LEU A 91 -7.26 -0.50 -19.05
N VAL A 92 -7.84 0.51 -19.70
CA VAL A 92 -9.28 0.62 -19.95
C VAL A 92 -9.80 -0.53 -20.80
N GLU A 93 -9.08 -0.86 -21.89
CA GLU A 93 -9.44 -1.94 -22.80
C GLU A 93 -9.20 -3.34 -22.21
N GLN A 94 -8.11 -3.53 -21.47
CA GLN A 94 -7.72 -4.83 -20.91
C GLN A 94 -8.55 -5.21 -19.66
N PHE A 95 -8.96 -4.21 -18.86
CA PHE A 95 -9.68 -4.45 -17.59
C PHE A 95 -11.17 -4.12 -17.64
N ASP A 96 -11.70 -3.72 -18.81
CA ASP A 96 -13.08 -3.28 -19.02
C ASP A 96 -13.50 -2.20 -18.01
N ALA A 97 -12.61 -1.24 -17.77
CA ALA A 97 -12.76 -0.19 -16.77
C ALA A 97 -12.88 1.17 -17.42
N LYS A 98 -13.65 2.10 -16.85
CA LYS A 98 -13.71 3.46 -17.41
C LYS A 98 -12.38 4.19 -17.16
N PRO A 99 -11.97 5.13 -18.05
CA PRO A 99 -10.78 5.95 -17.84
C PRO A 99 -10.84 6.73 -16.51
N THR A 100 -12.04 7.12 -16.10
CA THR A 100 -12.31 7.75 -14.82
C THR A 100 -12.12 6.81 -13.64
N GLU A 101 -12.40 5.51 -13.79
CA GLU A 101 -12.17 4.50 -12.75
C GLU A 101 -10.68 4.20 -12.58
N ILE A 102 -9.91 4.13 -13.68
CA ILE A 102 -8.45 3.99 -13.65
C ILE A 102 -7.78 5.20 -12.98
N LYS A 103 -8.23 6.42 -13.32
CA LYS A 103 -7.76 7.63 -12.64
C LYS A 103 -8.16 7.65 -11.16
N ALA A 104 -9.39 7.25 -10.84
CA ALA A 104 -9.84 7.15 -9.45
C ALA A 104 -9.10 6.06 -8.67
N LEU A 105 -8.65 4.99 -9.32
CA LEU A 105 -7.80 3.95 -8.72
C LEU A 105 -6.44 4.54 -8.32
N PHE A 106 -5.82 5.33 -9.20
CA PHE A 106 -4.56 6.02 -8.91
C PHE A 106 -4.72 7.09 -7.81
N SER A 107 -5.83 7.82 -7.81
CA SER A 107 -6.12 8.85 -6.79
C SER A 107 -6.80 8.31 -5.52
N ASN A 108 -6.92 6.99 -5.35
CA ASN A 108 -7.64 6.33 -4.25
C ASN A 108 -9.08 6.86 -4.00
N ALA A 109 -9.71 7.39 -5.05
CA ALA A 109 -11.08 7.91 -5.06
C ALA A 109 -12.09 6.89 -5.61
N LEU A 110 -11.61 5.69 -5.97
CA LEU A 110 -12.44 4.59 -6.44
C LEU A 110 -13.05 3.83 -5.26
N ASP A 111 -14.25 3.32 -5.46
CA ASP A 111 -14.93 2.47 -4.48
C ASP A 111 -14.03 1.29 -4.05
N PRO A 112 -13.96 0.95 -2.75
CA PRO A 112 -13.06 -0.08 -2.25
C PRO A 112 -13.35 -1.49 -2.79
N ALA A 113 -14.61 -1.82 -3.14
CA ALA A 113 -14.94 -3.09 -3.78
C ALA A 113 -14.43 -3.10 -5.23
N ARG A 114 -14.69 -2.02 -5.96
CA ARG A 114 -14.26 -1.85 -7.36
C ARG A 114 -12.74 -1.78 -7.52
N THR A 115 -12.07 -1.13 -6.57
CA THR A 115 -10.61 -1.07 -6.44
C THR A 115 -10.00 -2.45 -6.28
N THR A 116 -10.64 -3.31 -5.47
CA THR A 116 -10.18 -4.67 -5.24
C THR A 116 -10.33 -5.50 -6.52
N GLU A 117 -11.46 -5.40 -7.22
CA GLU A 117 -11.66 -6.08 -8.51
C GLU A 117 -10.62 -5.65 -9.56
N LEU A 118 -10.39 -4.34 -9.73
CA LEU A 118 -9.43 -3.85 -10.71
C LEU A 118 -8.00 -4.30 -10.41
N ARG A 119 -7.60 -4.21 -9.13
CA ARG A 119 -6.26 -4.64 -8.70
C ARG A 119 -6.05 -6.14 -8.85
N ASP A 120 -7.05 -6.95 -8.55
CA ASP A 120 -6.98 -8.41 -8.72
C ASP A 120 -6.79 -8.78 -10.19
N ARG A 121 -7.54 -8.13 -11.09
CA ARG A 121 -7.36 -8.30 -12.53
C ARG A 121 -5.98 -7.83 -13.00
N MET A 122 -5.48 -6.70 -12.48
CA MET A 122 -4.15 -6.20 -12.80
C MET A 122 -3.02 -7.13 -12.32
N LEU A 123 -3.17 -7.74 -11.14
CA LEU A 123 -2.27 -8.77 -10.62
C LEU A 123 -2.31 -10.03 -11.49
N ALA A 124 -3.51 -10.48 -11.88
CA ALA A 124 -3.68 -11.62 -12.78
C ALA A 124 -3.08 -11.37 -14.18
N ALA A 125 -3.06 -10.12 -14.63
CA ALA A 125 -2.41 -9.70 -15.87
C ALA A 125 -0.89 -9.52 -15.75
N GLY A 126 -0.31 -9.68 -14.56
CA GLY A 126 1.14 -9.61 -14.34
C GLY A 126 1.70 -8.20 -14.28
N LEU A 127 0.88 -7.20 -13.93
CA LEU A 127 1.40 -5.85 -13.71
C LEU A 127 2.27 -5.84 -12.44
N PRO A 128 3.42 -5.15 -12.46
CA PRO A 128 4.18 -4.87 -11.24
C PRO A 128 3.45 -3.77 -10.46
N ILE A 129 2.52 -4.18 -9.59
CA ILE A 129 1.72 -3.32 -8.70
C ILE A 129 1.82 -3.76 -7.24
#